data_AF-A0A094M8V8-F1
#
_entry.id   AF-A0A094M8V8-F1
#
_cell.length_a   1.000
_cell.length_b   1.000
_cell.length_c   1.000
_cell.angle_alpha   90.00
_cell.angle_beta   90.00
_cell.angle_gamma   90.00
#
_symmetry.space_group_name_H-M   'P 1'
#
loop_
_entity.id
_entity.type
_entity.pdbx_description
1 polymer ?
#
loop_
_entity_poly.entity_id
_entity_poly.type
_entity_poly.pdbx_seq_one_letter_code
_entity_poly.pdbx_strand_id
1 'polypeptide(L)'
;MFTFRGARLLKNIFPNFPIEFQNKLFEVVQSKEKNDLLFVMAILRNYDGNSIINNFIKEIVKILPDGSDLTVELILVLQSTGVVSGEYGFVNAFKQKLEDIQPWLQDESLNVKKFAQNYINSLEKRIEFEQKNADERVALRKHEYGSGED
;
A
#
# COMPACT_ATOMS: atom_id res chain seq x y z
N MET A 1 17.24 1.15 -12.78
CA MET A 1 17.07 -0.31 -13.06
C MET A 1 17.63 -1.19 -11.95
N PHE A 2 18.80 -0.88 -11.38
CA PHE A 2 19.40 -1.62 -10.26
C PHE A 2 18.49 -1.69 -9.02
N THR A 3 17.94 -0.55 -8.59
CA THR A 3 17.06 -0.46 -7.40
C THR A 3 15.86 -1.42 -7.48
N PHE A 4 15.20 -1.49 -8.64
CA PHE A 4 14.07 -2.40 -8.86
C PHE A 4 14.47 -3.89 -8.82
N ARG A 5 15.62 -4.25 -9.40
CA ARG A 5 16.11 -5.64 -9.40
C ARG A 5 16.63 -6.06 -8.03
N GLY A 6 17.34 -5.17 -7.33
CA GLY A 6 17.85 -5.40 -5.97
C GLY A 6 16.72 -5.54 -4.96
N ALA A 7 15.72 -4.65 -5.00
CA ALA A 7 14.55 -4.74 -4.13
C ALA A 7 13.78 -6.05 -4.31
N ARG A 8 13.59 -6.50 -5.56
CA ARG A 8 12.95 -7.78 -5.86
C ARG A 8 13.79 -8.97 -5.39
N LEU A 9 15.11 -8.91 -5.55
CA LEU A 9 16.00 -9.95 -5.03
C LEU A 9 15.86 -10.08 -3.50
N LEU A 10 15.82 -8.95 -2.78
CA LEU A 10 15.64 -8.97 -1.32
C LEU A 10 14.30 -9.57 -0.90
N LYS A 11 13.20 -9.28 -1.62
CA LYS A 11 11.91 -9.95 -1.39
C LYS A 11 11.99 -11.46 -1.61
N ASN A 12 12.72 -11.91 -2.63
CA ASN A 12 12.88 -13.34 -2.92
C ASN A 12 13.71 -14.05 -1.84
N ILE A 13 14.73 -13.39 -1.29
CA ILE A 13 15.57 -13.93 -0.21
C ILE A 13 14.81 -13.91 1.13
N PHE A 14 14.05 -12.84 1.40
CA PHE A 14 13.37 -12.59 2.66
C PHE A 14 11.84 -12.49 2.50
N PRO A 15 11.15 -13.52 1.98
CA PRO A 15 9.74 -13.42 1.61
C PRO A 15 8.82 -13.09 2.79
N ASN A 16 9.16 -13.59 3.99
CA ASN A 16 8.40 -13.41 5.22
C ASN A 16 8.82 -12.18 6.04
N PHE A 17 9.77 -11.38 5.51
CA PHE A 17 10.23 -10.14 6.15
C PHE A 17 10.68 -10.35 7.62
N PRO A 18 11.73 -11.14 7.87
CA PRO A 18 12.17 -11.48 9.23
C PRO A 18 12.62 -10.24 10.01
N ILE A 19 12.54 -10.31 11.34
CA ILE A 19 12.78 -9.17 12.23
C ILE A 19 14.21 -8.61 12.10
N GLU A 20 15.20 -9.45 11.84
CA GLU A 20 16.58 -9.02 11.64
C GLU A 20 16.71 -8.15 10.39
N PHE A 21 16.01 -8.51 9.32
CA PHE A 21 15.97 -7.73 8.10
C PHE A 21 15.20 -6.42 8.31
N GLN A 22 14.08 -6.47 9.03
CA GLN A 22 13.33 -5.27 9.43
C GLN A 22 14.21 -4.28 10.20
N ASN A 23 14.95 -4.75 11.20
CA ASN A 23 15.84 -3.92 12.00
C ASN A 23 16.90 -3.23 11.15
N LYS A 24 17.50 -3.96 10.19
CA LYS A 24 18.45 -3.35 9.25
C LYS A 24 17.84 -2.31 8.33
N LEU A 25 16.59 -2.46 7.92
CA LEU A 25 15.90 -1.41 7.17
C LEU A 25 15.59 -0.20 8.04
N PHE A 26 15.25 -0.38 9.32
CA PHE A 26 15.04 0.75 10.24
C PHE A 26 16.34 1.54 10.47
N GLU A 27 17.49 0.88 10.59
CA GLU A 27 18.79 1.55 10.65
C GLU A 27 19.03 2.45 9.41
N VAL A 28 18.61 2.00 8.22
CA VAL A 28 18.70 2.80 6.99
C VAL A 28 17.72 3.97 7.01
N VAL A 29 16.48 3.80 7.49
CA VAL A 29 15.52 4.90 7.63
C VAL A 29 16.03 6.00 8.57
N GLN A 30 16.81 5.64 9.59
CA GLN A 30 17.38 6.60 10.54
C GLN A 30 18.40 7.56 9.94
N SER A 31 19.00 7.25 8.77
CA SER A 31 19.88 8.20 8.08
C SER A 31 19.14 9.45 7.63
N LYS A 32 17.83 9.34 7.38
CA LYS A 32 16.94 10.38 6.83
C LYS A 32 17.35 10.89 5.45
N GLU A 33 18.33 10.25 4.82
CA GLU A 33 18.80 10.61 3.48
C GLU A 33 17.75 10.22 2.44
N LYS A 34 17.45 11.13 1.51
CA LYS A 34 16.40 10.92 0.50
C LYS A 34 16.60 9.62 -0.28
N ASN A 35 17.84 9.32 -0.68
CA ASN A 35 18.16 8.12 -1.45
C ASN A 35 17.97 6.84 -0.65
N ASP A 36 18.27 6.87 0.65
CA ASP A 36 18.09 5.74 1.55
C ASP A 36 16.59 5.47 1.78
N LEU A 37 15.79 6.52 1.97
CA LEU A 37 14.34 6.41 2.08
C LEU A 37 13.72 5.85 0.79
N LEU A 38 14.17 6.32 -0.38
CA LEU A 38 13.72 5.80 -1.67
C LEU A 38 14.11 4.33 -1.86
N PHE A 39 15.30 3.93 -1.41
CA PHE A 39 15.74 2.55 -1.45
C PHE A 39 14.87 1.66 -0.56
N VAL A 40 14.59 2.09 0.68
CA VAL A 40 13.69 1.37 1.58
C VAL A 40 12.28 1.28 0.98
N MET A 41 11.72 2.37 0.46
CA MET A 41 10.41 2.36 -0.21
C MET A 41 10.36 1.38 -1.39
N ALA A 42 11.42 1.31 -2.21
CA ALA A 42 11.50 0.35 -3.30
C ALA A 42 11.46 -1.11 -2.81
N ILE A 43 12.09 -1.41 -1.66
CA ILE A 43 12.01 -2.73 -1.02
C ILE A 43 10.59 -2.99 -0.53
N LEU A 44 10.01 -2.09 0.26
CA LEU A 44 8.67 -2.24 0.85
C LEU A 44 7.59 -2.46 -0.21
N ARG A 45 7.71 -1.83 -1.39
CA ARG A 45 6.78 -2.01 -2.51
C ARG A 45 6.64 -3.47 -2.98
N ASN A 46 7.67 -4.29 -2.78
CA ASN A 46 7.66 -5.71 -3.14
C ASN A 46 6.97 -6.61 -2.09
N TYR A 47 6.45 -6.03 -1.00
CA TYR A 47 5.65 -6.72 0.01
C TYR A 47 4.15 -6.42 -0.13
N ASP A 48 3.73 -6.00 -1.32
CA ASP A 48 2.32 -5.94 -1.75
C ASP A 48 1.41 -5.10 -0.85
N GLY A 49 2.00 -4.11 -0.16
CA GLY A 49 1.29 -3.27 0.79
C GLY A 49 0.60 -4.05 1.92
N ASN A 50 1.17 -5.20 2.30
CA ASN A 50 0.77 -5.98 3.47
C ASN A 50 0.98 -5.17 4.75
N SER A 51 0.14 -5.34 5.77
CA SER A 51 0.21 -4.60 7.03
C SER A 51 1.58 -4.69 7.73
N ILE A 52 2.40 -5.69 7.40
CA ILE A 52 3.78 -5.82 7.89
C ILE A 52 4.67 -4.60 7.55
N ILE A 53 4.39 -3.86 6.48
CA ILE A 53 5.18 -2.66 6.12
C ILE A 53 4.66 -1.38 6.78
N ASN A 54 3.48 -1.42 7.41
CA ASN A 54 2.80 -0.23 7.93
C ASN A 54 3.63 0.54 8.96
N ASN A 55 4.35 -0.17 9.83
CA ASN A 55 5.23 0.46 10.82
C ASN A 55 6.36 1.25 10.15
N PHE A 56 6.95 0.74 9.08
CA PHE A 56 7.98 1.46 8.32
C PHE A 56 7.42 2.73 7.68
N ILE A 57 6.28 2.61 7.01
CA ILE A 57 5.63 3.75 6.37
C ILE A 57 5.32 4.82 7.41
N LYS A 58 4.78 4.44 8.57
CA LYS A 58 4.49 5.35 9.67
C LYS A 58 5.74 6.06 10.16
N GLU A 59 6.84 5.34 10.41
CA GLU A 59 8.10 5.95 10.85
C GLU A 59 8.69 6.91 9.80
N ILE A 60 8.60 6.57 8.50
CA ILE A 60 9.03 7.47 7.43
C ILE A 60 8.15 8.72 7.43
N VAL A 61 6.82 8.60 7.52
CA VAL A 61 5.90 9.76 7.58
C VAL A 61 6.23 10.70 8.73
N LYS A 62 6.63 10.18 9.90
CA LYS A 62 7.00 11.01 11.06
C LYS A 62 8.20 11.91 10.78
N ILE A 63 9.16 11.47 9.96
CA ILE A 63 10.40 12.21 9.68
C ILE A 63 10.32 13.08 8.43
N LEU A 64 9.34 12.86 7.55
CA LEU A 64 9.19 13.66 6.35
C LEU A 64 8.71 15.08 6.67
N PRO A 65 9.27 16.10 6.00
CA PRO A 65 8.75 17.45 6.08
C PRO A 65 7.38 17.53 5.37
N ASP A 66 6.52 18.43 5.86
CA ASP A 66 5.25 18.74 5.21
C ASP A 66 5.48 19.13 3.74
N GLY A 67 4.73 18.52 2.82
CA GLY A 67 4.85 18.76 1.38
C GLY A 67 5.99 18.01 0.68
N SER A 68 6.68 17.08 1.35
CA SER A 68 7.68 16.23 0.71
C SER A 68 7.12 15.45 -0.48
N ASP A 69 7.87 15.43 -1.58
CA ASP A 69 7.56 14.62 -2.77
C ASP A 69 7.56 13.12 -2.48
N LEU A 70 8.31 12.69 -1.46
CA LEU A 70 8.33 11.30 -0.98
C LEU A 70 6.97 10.84 -0.43
N THR A 71 6.09 11.76 -0.04
CA THR A 71 4.72 11.43 0.39
C THR A 71 3.95 10.70 -0.70
N VAL A 72 4.13 11.11 -1.97
CA VAL A 72 3.46 10.48 -3.11
C VAL A 72 3.98 9.05 -3.30
N GLU A 73 5.30 8.84 -3.16
CA GLU A 73 5.89 7.51 -3.30
C GLU A 73 5.40 6.57 -2.17
N LEU A 74 5.29 7.05 -0.93
CA LEU A 74 4.72 6.26 0.18
C LEU A 74 3.28 5.82 -0.10
N ILE A 75 2.47 6.70 -0.69
CA ILE A 75 1.11 6.36 -1.11
C ILE A 75 1.15 5.24 -2.17
N LEU A 76 2.06 5.32 -3.14
CA LEU A 76 2.21 4.27 -4.17
C LEU A 76 2.66 2.93 -3.56
N VAL A 77 3.55 2.95 -2.57
CA VAL A 77 3.98 1.75 -1.83
C VAL A 77 2.79 1.12 -1.11
N LEU A 78 2.00 1.91 -0.38
CA LEU A 78 0.82 1.43 0.34
C LEU A 78 -0.31 0.97 -0.59
N GLN A 79 -0.47 1.60 -1.76
CA GLN A 79 -1.47 1.21 -2.76
C GLN A 79 -1.12 -0.08 -3.50
N SER A 80 0.13 -0.54 -3.41
CA SER A 80 0.51 -1.84 -3.97
C SER A 80 -0.42 -2.92 -3.40
N THR A 81 -0.90 -3.78 -4.30
CA THR A 81 -1.71 -4.95 -3.94
C THR A 81 -1.05 -6.15 -4.60
N GLY A 82 -1.06 -7.27 -3.88
CA GLY A 82 -0.64 -8.55 -4.43
C GLY A 82 -1.70 -9.08 -5.40
N VAL A 83 -1.69 -10.39 -5.60
CA VAL A 83 -2.76 -11.04 -6.36
C VAL A 83 -4.09 -10.89 -5.61
N VAL A 84 -5.08 -10.33 -6.29
CA VAL A 84 -6.47 -10.27 -5.80
C VAL A 84 -7.32 -11.31 -6.52
N SER A 85 -8.32 -11.84 -5.83
CA SER A 85 -9.21 -12.88 -6.35
C SER A 85 -10.68 -12.47 -6.25
N GLY A 86 -11.48 -12.94 -7.21
CA GLY A 86 -12.91 -12.65 -7.26
C GLY A 86 -13.23 -11.27 -7.86
N GLU A 87 -14.51 -11.06 -8.14
CA GLU A 87 -15.03 -9.90 -8.88
C GLU A 87 -14.81 -8.57 -8.14
N TYR A 88 -14.78 -8.66 -6.81
CA TYR A 88 -14.58 -7.56 -5.87
C TYR A 88 -13.20 -7.61 -5.18
N GLY A 89 -12.23 -8.34 -5.76
CA GLY A 89 -10.92 -8.54 -5.14
C GLY A 89 -10.20 -7.23 -4.78
N PHE A 90 -10.21 -6.24 -5.67
CA PHE A 90 -9.63 -4.91 -5.40
C PHE A 90 -10.40 -4.13 -4.33
N VAL A 91 -11.74 -4.18 -4.35
CA VAL A 91 -12.59 -3.55 -3.34
C VAL A 91 -12.24 -4.08 -1.95
N ASN A 92 -12.14 -5.40 -1.81
CA ASN A 92 -11.80 -6.05 -0.55
C ASN A 92 -10.38 -5.69 -0.11
N ALA A 93 -9.41 -5.68 -1.04
CA ALA A 93 -8.04 -5.28 -0.73
C ALA A 93 -7.95 -3.82 -0.23
N PHE A 94 -8.69 -2.90 -0.84
CA PHE A 94 -8.71 -1.50 -0.40
C PHE A 94 -9.46 -1.30 0.92
N LYS A 95 -10.54 -2.05 1.18
CA LYS A 95 -11.22 -2.05 2.48
C LYS A 95 -10.29 -2.52 3.60
N GLN A 96 -9.54 -3.60 3.40
CA GLN A 96 -8.56 -4.06 4.37
C GLN A 96 -7.51 -2.98 4.68
N LYS A 97 -6.98 -2.31 3.63
CA LYS A 97 -6.03 -1.20 3.82
C LYS A 97 -6.65 -0.04 4.58
N LEU A 98 -7.93 0.25 4.37
CA LEU A 98 -8.65 1.27 5.12
C LEU A 98 -8.67 0.89 6.61
N GLU A 99 -9.06 -0.34 6.94
CA GLU A 99 -9.04 -0.84 8.33
C GLU A 99 -7.64 -0.74 8.97
N ASP A 100 -6.60 -1.10 8.25
CA ASP A 100 -5.21 -1.06 8.74
C ASP A 100 -4.73 0.37 9.06
N ILE A 101 -5.26 1.38 8.35
CA ILE A 101 -4.84 2.79 8.46
C ILE A 101 -5.75 3.60 9.38
N GLN A 102 -7.01 3.20 9.60
CA GLN A 102 -7.94 3.90 10.50
C GLN A 102 -7.34 4.25 11.88
N PRO A 103 -6.60 3.35 12.57
CA PRO A 103 -5.99 3.67 13.86
C PRO A 103 -5.01 4.85 13.81
N TRP A 104 -4.45 5.18 12.64
CA TRP A 104 -3.46 6.24 12.47
C TRP A 104 -4.06 7.64 12.61
N LEU A 105 -5.39 7.79 12.50
CA LEU A 105 -6.07 9.05 12.80
C LEU A 105 -5.92 9.49 14.26
N GLN A 106 -5.61 8.53 15.15
CA GLN A 106 -5.38 8.78 16.58
C GLN A 106 -3.89 8.80 16.96
N ASP A 107 -2.97 8.71 16.00
CA ASP A 107 -1.53 8.69 16.25
C ASP A 107 -1.03 10.01 16.86
N GLU A 108 -0.06 9.98 17.77
CA GLU A 108 0.43 11.22 18.41
C GLU A 108 1.05 12.22 17.41
N SER A 109 1.60 11.72 16.30
CA SER A 109 2.20 12.56 15.27
C SER A 109 1.16 13.22 14.36
N LEU A 110 1.16 14.56 14.31
CA LEU A 110 0.32 15.32 13.37
C LEU A 110 0.59 14.96 11.90
N ASN A 111 1.84 14.64 11.55
CA ASN A 111 2.19 14.23 10.19
C ASN A 111 1.53 12.90 9.83
N VAL A 112 1.51 11.95 10.78
CA VAL A 112 0.83 10.66 10.61
C VAL A 112 -0.67 10.85 10.50
N LYS A 113 -1.30 11.68 11.34
CA LYS A 113 -2.74 11.97 11.24
C LYS A 113 -3.11 12.58 9.90
N LYS A 114 -2.38 13.61 9.45
CA LYS A 114 -2.59 14.28 8.15
C LYS A 114 -2.43 13.30 6.98
N PHE A 115 -1.38 12.49 7.01
CA PHE A 115 -1.13 11.46 6.01
C PHE A 115 -2.27 10.44 5.95
N ALA A 116 -2.67 9.91 7.11
CA ALA A 116 -3.75 8.93 7.22
C ALA A 116 -5.06 9.49 6.68
N GLN A 117 -5.44 10.72 7.03
CA GLN A 117 -6.66 11.36 6.53
C GLN A 117 -6.66 11.47 5.00
N ASN A 118 -5.56 11.94 4.42
CA ASN A 118 -5.43 12.05 2.96
C ASN A 118 -5.49 10.69 2.27
N TYR A 119 -4.83 9.69 2.86
CA TYR A 119 -4.80 8.35 2.28
C TYR A 119 -6.15 7.64 2.39
N ILE A 120 -6.85 7.74 3.52
CA ILE A 120 -8.21 7.20 3.71
C ILE A 120 -9.17 7.81 2.68
N ASN A 121 -9.16 9.14 2.51
CA ASN A 121 -10.00 9.81 1.50
C ASN A 121 -9.68 9.30 0.08
N SER A 122 -8.43 8.96 -0.21
CA SER A 122 -8.03 8.36 -1.50
C SER A 122 -8.53 6.92 -1.64
N LEU A 123 -8.47 6.12 -0.59
CA LEU A 123 -8.95 4.74 -0.56
C LEU A 123 -10.46 4.68 -0.74
N GLU A 124 -11.24 5.53 -0.06
CA GLU A 124 -12.70 5.58 -0.19
C GLU A 124 -13.15 5.83 -1.62
N LYS A 125 -12.55 6.82 -2.29
CA LYS A 125 -12.83 7.12 -3.71
C LYS A 125 -12.48 5.94 -4.63
N ARG A 126 -11.39 5.23 -4.34
CA ARG A 126 -10.99 4.04 -5.11
C ARG A 126 -11.92 2.86 -4.87
N ILE A 127 -12.38 2.67 -3.63
CA ILE A 127 -13.36 1.64 -3.27
C ILE A 127 -14.66 1.88 -4.04
N GLU A 128 -15.18 3.10 -4.04
CA GLU A 128 -16.39 3.46 -4.78
C GLU A 128 -16.24 3.21 -6.29
N PHE A 129 -15.13 3.66 -6.87
CA PHE A 129 -14.83 3.44 -8.29
C PHE A 129 -14.73 1.95 -8.65
N GLU A 130 -13.97 1.16 -7.88
CA GLU A 130 -13.82 -0.27 -8.15
C GLU A 130 -15.09 -1.07 -7.89
N GLN A 131 -15.92 -0.65 -6.92
CA GLN A 131 -17.23 -1.24 -6.66
C GLN A 131 -18.12 -1.09 -7.89
N LYS A 132 -18.24 0.13 -8.42
CA LYS A 132 -19.02 0.39 -9.63
C LYS A 132 -18.52 -0.43 -10.82
N ASN A 133 -17.20 -0.46 -11.04
CA ASN A 133 -16.62 -1.26 -12.12
C ASN A 133 -16.88 -2.76 -11.96
N ALA A 134 -16.83 -3.27 -10.73
CA ALA A 134 -17.14 -4.67 -10.45
C ALA A 134 -18.61 -4.97 -10.73
N ASP A 135 -19.53 -4.12 -10.28
CA ASP A 135 -20.98 -4.28 -10.50
C ASP A 135 -21.32 -4.26 -12.00
N GLU A 136 -20.71 -3.36 -12.78
CA GLU A 136 -20.86 -3.32 -14.24
C GLU A 136 -20.38 -4.62 -14.89
N ARG A 137 -19.21 -5.14 -14.48
CA ARG A 137 -18.69 -6.43 -14.98
C ARG A 137 -19.57 -7.62 -14.63
N VAL A 138 -20.26 -7.59 -13.49
CA VAL A 138 -21.21 -8.64 -13.08
C VAL A 138 -22.48 -8.54 -13.91
N ALA A 139 -23.01 -7.33 -14.09
CA ALA A 139 -24.22 -7.10 -14.88
C ALA A 139 -24.03 -7.52 -16.34
N LEU A 140 -22.91 -7.15 -16.97
CA LEU A 140 -22.58 -7.56 -18.35
C LEU A 140 -22.53 -9.08 -18.49
N ARG A 141 -21.84 -9.79 -17.58
CA ARG A 141 -21.79 -11.25 -17.62
C ARG A 141 -23.16 -11.90 -17.41
N LYS A 142 -24.00 -11.37 -16.53
CA LYS A 142 -25.38 -11.85 -16.38
C LYS A 142 -26.19 -11.67 -17.66
N HIS A 143 -25.98 -10.60 -18.42
CA HIS A 143 -26.64 -10.39 -19.69
C HIS A 143 -26.11 -11.31 -20.80
N GLU A 144 -24.79 -11.50 -20.88
CA GLU A 144 -24.11 -12.35 -21.88
C GLU A 144 -24.38 -13.84 -21.68
N TYR A 145 -24.46 -14.32 -20.44
CA TYR A 145 -24.58 -15.75 -20.12
C TYR A 145 -25.93 -16.13 -19.49
N GLY A 146 -26.76 -15.17 -19.08
CA GLY A 146 -28.10 -15.39 -18.54
C GLY A 146 -29.22 -15.41 -19.59
N SER A 147 -28.87 -15.31 -20.87
CA SER A 147 -29.79 -15.46 -22.02
C SER A 147 -29.80 -16.88 -22.61
N GLY A 148 -29.28 -17.86 -21.86
CA GLY A 148 -29.15 -19.28 -22.28
C GLY A 148 -29.98 -20.28 -21.47
N GLU A 149 -31.05 -19.86 -20.80
CA GLU A 149 -32.08 -20.77 -20.27
C GLU A 149 -33.38 -20.51 -21.03
N ASP A 150 -33.72 -21.45 -21.93
CA ASP A 150 -35.03 -21.60 -22.57
C ASP A 150 -36.14 -21.90 -21.53
#